data_AF-A0A348WNE5-F1
#
_entry.id   AF-A0A348WNE5-F1
#
_cell.length_a   1.000
_cell.length_b   1.000
_cell.length_c   1.000
_cell.angle_alpha   90.00
_cell.angle_beta   90.00
_cell.angle_gamma   90.00
#
_symmetry.space_group_name_H-M   'P 1'
#
loop_
_entity.id
_entity.type
_entity.pdbx_description
1 polymer ?
#
loop_
_entity_poly.entity_id
_entity_poly.type
_entity_poly.pdbx_seq_one_letter_code
_entity_poly.pdbx_strand_id
1 'polypeptide(L)'
;DERLSIEINGSPFNRPSKLSQLVKLPVHFFGPEKDIKDARSPFLVPKSHWVLNETEQTLEQRGLAQPLLHLAWRQPVFGRDDGYKFHLYGGKNFADRYQFNGFMKPQDSVKFAPSTVRNELDPLSQRMQNIEQLFDILAKGQHRFGANEDGQSLAPLQTEPNSKPVWELDGTLHIFLVGNYLHIKGDFNLREEVFIAPPNGDLAAQASTLLTSTQDKTEEERFLRSYRFDQLRRVISHETHYFDHPKLGMIVQIRRTDLSARRY
;
A
#
# COMPACT_ATOMS: atom_id res chain seq x y z
N ASP A 1 2.16 -1.54 -19.64
CA ASP A 1 2.68 -2.89 -19.92
C ASP A 1 4.13 -2.95 -19.45
N GLU A 2 4.34 -2.96 -18.13
CA GLU A 2 5.67 -3.04 -17.50
C GLU A 2 6.15 -4.48 -17.31
N ARG A 3 5.31 -5.47 -17.66
CA ARG A 3 5.60 -6.90 -17.55
C ARG A 3 6.72 -7.38 -18.50
N LEU A 4 7.21 -6.51 -19.38
CA LEU A 4 8.25 -6.81 -20.36
C LEU A 4 9.65 -6.30 -19.96
N SER A 5 9.80 -5.61 -18.83
CA SER A 5 11.12 -5.21 -18.31
C SER A 5 11.63 -6.22 -17.31
N ILE A 6 12.71 -6.93 -17.65
CA ILE A 6 13.49 -7.72 -16.70
C ILE A 6 14.34 -6.73 -15.90
N GLU A 7 14.02 -6.54 -14.62
CA GLU A 7 14.86 -5.77 -13.70
C GLU A 7 15.99 -6.64 -13.18
N ILE A 8 17.23 -6.15 -13.30
CA ILE A 8 18.40 -6.79 -12.68
C ILE A 8 18.68 -6.05 -11.36
N ASN A 9 18.64 -6.76 -10.22
CA ASN A 9 18.91 -6.16 -8.91
C ASN A 9 20.25 -5.42 -8.91
N GLY A 10 20.23 -4.13 -8.54
CA GLY A 10 21.43 -3.28 -8.46
C GLY A 10 21.93 -2.71 -9.79
N SER A 11 21.27 -2.95 -10.91
CA SER A 11 21.65 -2.37 -12.20
C SER A 11 21.20 -0.90 -12.31
N PRO A 12 22.12 0.06 -12.54
CA PRO A 12 21.75 1.45 -12.81
C PRO A 12 21.06 1.64 -14.17
N PHE A 13 21.02 0.59 -15.00
CA PHE A 13 20.40 0.61 -16.33
C PHE A 13 18.96 0.09 -16.35
N ASN A 14 18.39 -0.30 -15.19
CA ASN A 14 16.97 -0.61 -15.12
C ASN A 14 16.18 0.64 -15.49
N ARG A 15 15.32 0.53 -16.51
CA ARG A 15 14.40 1.62 -16.83
C ARG A 15 13.48 1.81 -15.64
N PRO A 16 13.41 3.00 -15.02
CA PRO A 16 12.47 3.24 -13.95
C PRO A 16 11.05 2.96 -14.47
N SER A 17 10.28 2.20 -13.68
CA SER A 17 8.86 2.00 -13.91
C SER A 17 8.19 3.37 -14.14
N LYS A 18 7.34 3.49 -15.17
CA LYS A 18 6.56 4.72 -15.38
C LYS A 18 5.61 4.93 -14.21
N LEU A 19 5.15 3.85 -13.58
CA LEU A 19 4.35 3.94 -12.35
C LEU A 19 5.19 4.51 -11.20
N SER A 20 6.42 4.04 -10.99
CA SER A 20 7.24 4.50 -9.85
C SER A 20 7.58 5.99 -9.88
N GLN A 21 7.54 6.64 -11.05
CA GLN A 21 7.77 8.08 -11.21
C GLN A 21 6.56 8.96 -10.87
N LEU A 22 5.36 8.38 -10.78
CA LEU A 22 4.14 9.14 -10.54
C LEU A 22 3.92 9.32 -9.04
N VAL A 23 3.68 10.57 -8.61
CA VAL A 23 3.35 10.91 -7.21
C VAL A 23 1.92 10.48 -6.85
N LYS A 24 1.01 10.47 -7.82
CA LYS A 24 -0.40 10.07 -7.64
C LYS A 24 -0.96 9.54 -8.96
N LEU A 25 -1.77 8.49 -8.88
CA LEU A 25 -2.50 7.96 -10.01
C LEU A 25 -3.81 8.73 -10.24
N PRO A 26 -4.23 8.91 -11.50
CA PRO A 26 -5.59 9.33 -11.81
C PRO A 26 -6.61 8.38 -11.19
N VAL A 27 -7.79 8.89 -10.83
CA VAL A 27 -8.89 8.04 -10.36
C VAL A 27 -9.51 7.27 -11.54
N HIS A 28 -9.65 7.93 -12.69
CA HIS A 28 -10.38 7.39 -13.84
C HIS A 28 -9.44 6.88 -14.93
N PHE A 29 -9.52 5.59 -15.27
CA PHE A 29 -8.75 4.98 -16.37
C PHE A 29 -9.65 4.39 -17.44
N PHE A 30 -9.63 4.98 -18.64
CA PHE A 30 -10.39 4.52 -19.80
C PHE A 30 -9.45 4.09 -20.93
N GLY A 31 -9.95 3.18 -21.78
CA GLY A 31 -9.25 2.70 -22.96
C GLY A 31 -9.95 3.08 -24.25
N PRO A 32 -9.29 2.86 -25.40
CA PRO A 32 -9.93 2.99 -26.70
C PRO A 32 -11.01 1.92 -26.89
N GLU A 33 -11.93 2.16 -27.83
CA GLU A 33 -12.88 1.13 -28.24
C GLU A 33 -12.15 -0.01 -28.97
N LYS A 34 -12.45 -1.24 -28.59
CA LYS A 34 -11.87 -2.45 -29.16
C LYS A 34 -12.90 -3.56 -29.20
N ASP A 35 -12.93 -4.31 -30.30
CA ASP A 35 -13.79 -5.49 -30.40
C ASP A 35 -13.25 -6.60 -29.48
N ILE A 36 -14.14 -7.15 -28.67
CA ILE A 36 -13.87 -8.27 -27.77
C ILE A 36 -13.58 -9.56 -28.56
N LYS A 37 -14.07 -9.68 -29.81
CA LYS A 37 -13.81 -10.83 -30.69
C LYS A 37 -12.32 -10.96 -31.07
N ASP A 38 -11.62 -9.83 -31.16
CA ASP A 38 -10.21 -9.79 -31.54
C ASP A 38 -9.27 -9.72 -30.32
N ALA A 39 -9.84 -9.62 -29.12
CA ALA A 39 -9.08 -9.43 -27.90
C ALA A 39 -8.56 -10.76 -27.32
N ARG A 40 -7.24 -10.94 -27.33
CA ARG A 40 -6.56 -12.07 -26.67
C ARG A 40 -6.23 -11.82 -25.20
N SER A 41 -6.39 -10.58 -24.74
CA SER A 41 -6.11 -10.14 -23.38
C SER A 41 -7.14 -9.13 -22.91
N PRO A 42 -7.29 -8.95 -21.59
CA PRO A 42 -8.14 -7.91 -21.02
C PRO A 42 -7.74 -6.50 -21.51
N PHE A 43 -8.74 -5.64 -21.71
CA PHE A 43 -8.50 -4.26 -22.16
C PHE A 43 -9.50 -3.30 -21.52
N LEU A 44 -9.02 -2.10 -21.19
CA LEU A 44 -9.86 -1.00 -20.70
C LEU A 44 -10.86 -0.56 -21.76
N VAL A 45 -12.05 -0.13 -21.34
CA VAL A 45 -13.11 0.35 -22.24
C VAL A 45 -13.32 1.86 -22.14
N PRO A 46 -13.91 2.50 -23.18
CA PRO A 46 -14.32 3.90 -23.14
C PRO A 46 -15.30 4.19 -22.00
N LYS A 47 -15.36 5.47 -21.59
CA LYS A 47 -16.29 5.95 -20.54
C LYS A 47 -17.76 5.65 -20.81
N SER A 48 -18.16 5.54 -22.08
CA SER A 48 -19.53 5.19 -22.48
C SER A 48 -19.98 3.81 -21.97
N HIS A 49 -19.05 2.92 -21.63
CA HIS A 49 -19.36 1.61 -21.06
C HIS A 49 -19.43 1.60 -19.53
N TRP A 50 -19.11 2.71 -18.87
CA TRP A 50 -19.07 2.77 -17.41
C TRP A 50 -20.48 2.93 -16.85
N VAL A 51 -20.74 2.25 -15.75
CA VAL A 51 -22.09 2.08 -15.19
C VAL A 51 -22.21 2.53 -13.73
N LEU A 52 -21.07 2.77 -13.06
CA LEU A 52 -21.03 3.16 -11.66
C LEU A 52 -20.73 4.64 -11.45
N ASN A 53 -20.78 5.46 -12.51
CA ASN A 53 -20.47 6.91 -12.45
C ASN A 53 -21.38 7.64 -11.47
N GLU A 54 -22.69 7.37 -11.53
CA GLU A 54 -23.66 8.00 -10.62
C GLU A 54 -23.45 7.54 -9.17
N THR A 55 -23.09 6.27 -8.97
CA THR A 55 -22.78 5.72 -7.64
C THR A 55 -21.54 6.38 -7.05
N GLU A 56 -20.45 6.47 -7.82
CA GLU A 56 -19.23 7.19 -7.43
C GLU A 56 -19.55 8.64 -7.04
N GLN A 57 -20.22 9.37 -7.93
CA GLN A 57 -20.55 10.77 -7.72
C GLN A 57 -21.40 10.97 -6.46
N THR A 58 -22.38 10.09 -6.22
CA THR A 58 -23.23 10.15 -5.02
C THR A 58 -22.41 9.91 -3.74
N LEU A 59 -21.48 8.97 -3.75
CA LEU A 59 -20.63 8.67 -2.58
C LEU A 59 -19.69 9.83 -2.26
N GLU A 60 -19.10 10.43 -3.29
CA GLU A 60 -18.20 11.57 -3.15
C GLU A 60 -18.95 12.81 -2.65
N GLN A 61 -20.09 13.14 -3.28
CA GLN A 61 -20.91 14.29 -2.89
C GLN A 61 -21.44 14.21 -1.46
N ARG A 62 -21.74 13.00 -0.98
CA ARG A 62 -22.20 12.76 0.40
C ARG A 62 -21.05 12.66 1.41
N GLY A 63 -19.78 12.72 0.95
CA GLY A 63 -18.61 12.56 1.82
C GLY A 63 -18.49 11.17 2.45
N LEU A 64 -19.09 10.15 1.84
CA LEU A 64 -19.11 8.78 2.37
C LEU A 64 -17.86 7.98 1.96
N ALA A 65 -17.29 8.30 0.80
CA ALA A 65 -16.07 7.66 0.32
C ALA A 65 -15.29 8.59 -0.60
N GLN A 66 -13.97 8.41 -0.62
CA GLN A 66 -13.08 9.04 -1.60
C GLN A 66 -12.71 7.99 -2.67
N PRO A 67 -12.94 8.27 -3.97
CA PRO A 67 -12.59 7.32 -5.01
C PRO A 67 -11.06 7.27 -5.20
N LEU A 68 -10.50 6.06 -5.08
CA LEU A 68 -9.07 5.80 -5.32
C LEU A 68 -8.80 5.24 -6.72
N LEU A 69 -9.79 4.53 -7.27
CA LEU A 69 -9.72 3.88 -8.57
C LEU A 69 -11.14 3.65 -9.09
N HIS A 70 -11.40 4.10 -10.31
CA HIS A 70 -12.62 3.75 -11.06
C HIS A 70 -12.25 3.50 -12.51
N LEU A 71 -12.51 2.28 -12.96
CA LEU A 71 -12.23 1.83 -14.31
C LEU A 71 -13.24 0.77 -14.73
N ALA A 72 -13.31 0.53 -16.03
CA ALA A 72 -14.01 -0.60 -16.60
C ALA A 72 -13.12 -1.27 -17.63
N TRP A 73 -13.18 -2.59 -17.68
CA TRP A 73 -12.48 -3.39 -18.69
C TRP A 73 -13.39 -4.50 -19.20
N ARG A 74 -13.03 -5.01 -20.38
CA ARG A 74 -13.54 -6.27 -20.91
C ARG A 74 -12.42 -7.30 -20.85
N GLN A 75 -12.81 -8.55 -20.64
CA GLN A 75 -11.88 -9.68 -20.65
C GLN A 75 -12.53 -10.91 -21.28
N PRO A 76 -11.73 -11.81 -21.88
CA PRO A 76 -12.21 -13.15 -22.22
C PRO A 76 -12.59 -13.92 -20.93
N VAL A 77 -13.41 -14.96 -21.09
CA VAL A 77 -13.84 -15.80 -19.96
C VAL A 77 -12.71 -16.77 -19.59
N PHE A 78 -12.31 -16.75 -18.33
CA PHE A 78 -11.26 -17.62 -17.78
C PHE A 78 -11.81 -18.54 -16.68
N GLY A 79 -11.25 -19.74 -16.59
CA GLY A 79 -11.44 -20.67 -15.47
C GLY A 79 -10.61 -20.28 -14.25
N ARG A 80 -10.86 -20.93 -13.11
CA ARG A 80 -10.13 -20.69 -11.86
C ARG A 80 -8.60 -20.87 -11.99
N ASP A 81 -8.17 -21.81 -12.83
CA ASP A 81 -6.77 -22.23 -12.93
C ASP A 81 -5.94 -21.38 -13.92
N ASP A 82 -6.58 -20.49 -14.67
CA ASP A 82 -5.91 -19.67 -15.68
C ASP A 82 -5.01 -18.58 -15.07
N GLY A 83 -5.00 -18.42 -13.73
CA GLY A 83 -4.06 -17.57 -13.01
C GLY A 83 -4.19 -16.06 -13.29
N TYR A 84 -5.26 -15.61 -13.97
CA TYR A 84 -5.47 -14.21 -14.35
C TYR A 84 -5.83 -13.32 -13.15
N LYS A 85 -4.82 -12.94 -12.38
CA LYS A 85 -4.91 -11.93 -11.35
C LYS A 85 -4.51 -10.57 -11.92
N PHE A 86 -5.42 -9.60 -11.80
CA PHE A 86 -5.11 -8.21 -12.08
C PHE A 86 -4.45 -7.61 -10.85
N HIS A 87 -3.27 -7.03 -11.05
CA HIS A 87 -2.66 -6.22 -10.02
C HIS A 87 -3.12 -4.78 -10.24
N LEU A 88 -3.77 -4.19 -9.25
CA LEU A 88 -4.38 -2.86 -9.34
C LEU A 88 -3.69 -1.91 -8.35
N TYR A 89 -3.50 -0.67 -8.81
CA TYR A 89 -2.94 0.41 -8.03
C TYR A 89 -3.90 1.59 -8.02
N GLY A 90 -3.87 2.39 -6.97
CA GLY A 90 -4.65 3.63 -6.88
C GLY A 90 -4.09 4.60 -5.85
N GLY A 91 -4.55 5.84 -5.94
CA GLY A 91 -4.18 6.91 -5.00
C GLY A 91 -2.72 7.38 -5.11
N LYS A 92 -2.15 7.80 -3.99
CA LYS A 92 -0.82 8.39 -3.88
C LYS A 92 0.28 7.34 -3.88
N ASN A 93 1.46 7.73 -4.35
CA ASN A 93 2.69 6.97 -4.23
C ASN A 93 3.45 7.43 -2.99
N PHE A 94 3.80 6.48 -2.13
CA PHE A 94 4.56 6.65 -0.90
C PHE A 94 5.99 6.13 -1.02
N ALA A 95 6.40 5.59 -2.17
CA ALA A 95 7.71 4.96 -2.35
C ALA A 95 8.89 5.91 -2.12
N ASP A 96 8.69 7.23 -2.25
CA ASP A 96 9.74 8.22 -1.99
C ASP A 96 10.08 8.33 -0.51
N ARG A 97 9.07 8.23 0.37
CA ARG A 97 9.21 8.48 1.82
C ARG A 97 9.19 7.21 2.65
N TYR A 98 8.52 6.16 2.17
CA TYR A 98 8.25 4.95 2.92
C TYR A 98 8.80 3.71 2.22
N GLN A 99 9.20 2.75 3.04
CA GLN A 99 9.44 1.38 2.64
C GLN A 99 8.11 0.62 2.60
N PHE A 100 8.09 -0.53 1.91
CA PHE A 100 6.88 -1.35 1.76
C PHE A 100 6.30 -1.84 3.10
N ASN A 101 7.15 -2.03 4.10
CA ASN A 101 6.80 -2.42 5.47
C ASN A 101 6.11 -1.30 6.29
N GLY A 102 6.04 -0.09 5.74
CA GLY A 102 5.41 1.07 6.36
C GLY A 102 6.36 2.03 7.09
N PHE A 103 7.62 1.66 7.32
CA PHE A 103 8.61 2.54 7.94
C PHE A 103 9.09 3.60 6.97
N MET A 104 9.42 4.79 7.49
CA MET A 104 10.07 5.80 6.68
C MET A 104 11.44 5.31 6.21
N LYS A 105 11.80 5.66 4.98
CA LYS A 105 13.16 5.45 4.49
C LYS A 105 14.10 6.30 5.37
N PRO A 106 15.27 5.75 5.77
CA PRO A 106 16.29 6.56 6.39
C PRO A 106 16.60 7.72 5.45
N GLN A 107 16.47 8.96 5.91
CA GLN A 107 17.06 10.07 5.15
C GLN A 107 18.56 9.84 5.12
N ASP A 108 19.21 10.01 3.95
CA ASP A 108 20.68 9.91 3.78
C ASP A 108 21.48 10.98 4.56
N SER A 109 20.86 11.62 5.56
CA SER A 109 21.41 12.73 6.31
C SER A 109 21.03 12.66 7.79
N VAL A 110 21.55 11.68 8.52
CA VAL A 110 22.25 11.99 9.79
C VAL A 110 23.36 10.97 10.03
N LYS A 111 24.52 11.19 9.41
CA LYS A 111 25.75 10.86 10.14
C LYS A 111 25.77 11.82 11.31
N PHE A 112 25.29 11.38 12.47
CA PHE A 112 25.65 12.05 13.71
C PHE A 112 27.16 11.87 13.79
N ALA A 113 27.91 12.89 13.32
CA ALA A 113 29.25 13.07 13.79
C ALA A 113 29.13 13.02 15.31
N PRO A 114 29.83 12.11 16.00
CA PRO A 114 29.72 12.03 17.44
C PRO A 114 30.01 13.43 17.96
N SER A 115 29.01 14.07 18.56
CA SER A 115 29.18 15.34 19.24
C SER A 115 30.10 15.03 20.41
N THR A 116 31.40 15.23 20.24
CA THR A 116 32.38 15.15 21.32
C THR A 116 32.21 16.38 22.21
N VAL A 117 31.06 16.52 22.85
CA VAL A 117 30.98 17.29 24.10
C VAL A 117 31.47 16.33 25.16
N ARG A 118 32.77 16.44 25.46
CA ARG A 118 33.43 15.70 26.53
C ARG A 118 32.93 16.29 27.86
N ASN A 119 31.74 15.89 28.29
CA ASN A 119 31.29 16.16 29.65
C ASN A 119 32.10 15.28 30.60
N GLU A 120 32.87 15.90 31.49
CA GLU A 120 33.65 15.27 32.55
C GLU A 120 32.76 14.77 33.70
N LEU A 121 31.64 14.11 33.39
CA LEU A 121 30.81 13.43 34.38
C LEU A 121 31.35 12.01 34.59
N ASP A 122 31.33 11.55 35.84
CA ASP A 122 31.52 10.13 36.16
C ASP A 122 30.55 9.29 35.32
N PRO A 123 31.01 8.22 34.61
CA PRO A 123 30.15 7.39 33.77
C PRO A 123 28.87 6.89 34.44
N LEU A 124 28.90 6.68 35.76
CA LEU A 124 27.72 6.28 36.53
C LEU A 124 26.69 7.40 36.63
N SER A 125 27.12 8.64 36.91
CA SER A 125 26.23 9.81 37.00
C SER A 125 25.56 10.10 35.67
N GLN A 126 26.31 10.00 34.56
CA GLN A 126 25.75 10.19 33.22
C GLN A 126 24.71 9.10 32.89
N ARG A 127 24.98 7.85 33.27
CA ARG A 127 24.01 6.76 33.09
C ARG A 127 22.74 6.97 33.91
N MET A 128 22.86 7.45 35.15
CA MET A 128 21.71 7.74 36.00
C MET A 128 20.82 8.83 35.39
N GLN A 129 21.44 9.92 34.91
CA GLN A 129 20.73 11.01 34.23
C GLN A 129 20.00 10.53 32.97
N ASN A 130 20.65 9.71 32.14
CA ASN A 130 20.01 9.13 30.96
C ASN A 130 18.80 8.25 31.35
N ILE A 131 18.88 7.49 32.45
CA ILE A 131 17.77 6.66 32.93
C ILE A 131 16.61 7.53 33.41
N GLU A 132 16.87 8.57 34.20
CA GLU A 132 15.85 9.52 34.67
C GLU A 132 15.14 10.22 33.51
N GLN A 133 15.91 10.71 32.52
CA GLN A 133 15.36 11.32 31.31
C GLN A 133 14.47 10.36 30.52
N LEU A 134 14.85 9.09 30.40
CA LEU A 134 14.03 8.08 29.74
C LEU A 134 12.72 7.82 30.50
N PHE A 135 12.76 7.76 31.84
CA PHE A 135 11.54 7.61 32.64
C PHE A 135 10.59 8.80 32.46
N ASP A 136 11.11 10.03 32.43
CA ASP A 136 10.30 11.22 32.17
C ASP A 136 9.66 11.21 30.77
N ILE A 137 10.40 10.76 29.75
CA ILE A 137 9.89 10.62 28.38
C ILE A 137 8.76 9.58 28.32
N LEU A 138 8.93 8.44 29.00
CA LEU A 138 7.92 7.38 29.04
C LEU A 138 6.68 7.77 29.85
N ALA A 139 6.85 8.49 30.96
CA ALA A 139 5.75 8.94 31.80
C ALA A 139 4.79 9.90 31.06
N LYS A 140 5.29 10.63 30.05
CA LYS A 140 4.48 11.47 29.16
C LYS A 140 3.59 10.68 28.20
N GLY A 141 3.79 9.37 28.07
CA GLY A 141 2.96 8.46 27.25
C GLY A 141 3.08 8.64 25.73
N GLN A 142 3.98 9.51 25.28
CA GLN A 142 4.17 9.84 23.85
C GLN A 142 5.07 8.81 23.13
N HIS A 143 5.93 8.12 23.87
CA HIS A 143 6.92 7.20 23.32
C HIS A 143 6.76 5.80 23.91
N ARG A 144 7.01 4.78 23.08
CA ARG A 144 6.92 3.37 23.48
C ARG A 144 8.16 2.62 23.02
N PHE A 145 8.73 1.83 23.92
CA PHE A 145 9.67 0.78 23.53
C PHE A 145 8.90 -0.41 22.98
N GLY A 146 9.51 -1.14 22.06
CA GLY A 146 8.90 -2.33 21.50
C GLY A 146 9.95 -3.23 20.90
N ALA A 147 9.92 -4.47 21.37
CA ALA A 147 10.68 -5.57 20.86
C ALA A 147 9.75 -6.79 20.76
N ASN A 148 10.08 -7.74 19.89
CA ASN A 148 9.44 -9.05 19.94
C ASN A 148 9.91 -9.82 21.19
N GLU A 149 9.35 -11.02 21.44
CA GLU A 149 9.67 -11.85 22.62
C GLU A 149 11.17 -12.15 22.73
N ASP A 150 11.88 -12.15 21.60
CA ASP A 150 13.33 -12.37 21.51
C ASP A 150 14.17 -11.09 21.71
N GLY A 151 13.55 -9.96 22.06
CA GLY A 151 14.25 -8.68 22.28
C GLY A 151 14.74 -8.00 21.00
N GLN A 152 14.37 -8.52 19.82
CA GLN A 152 14.70 -7.94 18.52
C GLN A 152 13.69 -6.86 18.13
N SER A 153 14.13 -5.95 17.25
CA SER A 153 13.29 -4.88 16.74
C SER A 153 12.07 -5.41 15.98
N LEU A 154 10.94 -4.72 16.11
CA LEU A 154 9.77 -4.94 15.25
C LEU A 154 9.99 -4.41 13.83
N ALA A 155 10.97 -3.51 13.65
CA ALA A 155 11.37 -3.02 12.35
C ALA A 155 12.42 -3.95 11.71
N PRO A 156 12.34 -4.23 10.41
CA PRO A 156 13.36 -5.02 9.75
C PRO A 156 14.71 -4.30 9.76
N LEU A 157 15.75 -5.02 10.16
CA LEU A 157 17.14 -4.55 10.21
C LEU A 157 17.74 -4.26 8.82
N GLN A 158 17.05 -4.68 7.75
CA GLN A 158 17.50 -4.50 6.37
C GLN A 158 16.52 -3.62 5.60
N THR A 159 17.06 -2.60 4.92
CA THR A 159 16.32 -1.82 3.93
C THR A 159 15.93 -2.74 2.77
N GLU A 160 14.63 -2.91 2.54
CA GLU A 160 14.13 -3.58 1.34
C GLU A 160 14.75 -2.94 0.08
N PRO A 161 15.08 -3.72 -0.96
CA PRO A 161 15.59 -3.15 -2.19
C PRO A 161 14.63 -2.08 -2.71
N ASN A 162 15.19 -0.93 -3.10
CA ASN A 162 14.50 0.32 -3.47
C ASN A 162 13.48 0.23 -4.62
N SER A 163 13.15 -0.97 -5.13
CA SER A 163 12.34 -1.16 -6.33
C SER A 163 10.86 -1.45 -6.09
N LYS A 164 10.42 -1.82 -4.87
CA LYS A 164 9.01 -2.12 -4.65
C LYS A 164 8.17 -0.82 -4.62
N PRO A 165 7.19 -0.64 -5.52
CA PRO A 165 6.31 0.52 -5.45
C PRO A 165 5.44 0.44 -4.19
N VAL A 166 5.18 1.59 -3.57
CA VAL A 166 4.39 1.69 -2.34
C VAL A 166 3.21 2.60 -2.62
N TRP A 167 2.12 2.03 -3.12
CA TRP A 167 0.91 2.79 -3.43
C TRP A 167 -0.07 2.83 -2.25
N GLU A 168 -0.88 3.89 -2.20
CA GLU A 168 -2.01 4.05 -1.29
C GLU A 168 -2.97 2.86 -1.41
N LEU A 169 -3.35 2.49 -2.62
CA LEU A 169 -4.06 1.24 -2.90
C LEU A 169 -3.18 0.33 -3.76
N ASP A 170 -3.01 -0.92 -3.34
CA ASP A 170 -2.19 -1.93 -4.00
C ASP A 170 -2.76 -3.32 -3.71
N GLY A 171 -2.96 -4.14 -4.73
CA GLY A 171 -3.27 -5.54 -4.52
C GLY A 171 -3.75 -6.25 -5.77
N THR A 172 -4.40 -7.39 -5.56
CA THR A 172 -4.84 -8.26 -6.63
C THR A 172 -6.34 -8.48 -6.66
N LEU A 173 -6.90 -8.47 -7.86
CA LEU A 173 -8.27 -8.84 -8.17
C LEU A 173 -8.29 -10.06 -9.09
N HIS A 174 -9.03 -11.08 -8.70
CA HIS A 174 -9.20 -12.30 -9.47
C HIS A 174 -10.69 -12.54 -9.72
N ILE A 175 -11.08 -12.58 -10.99
CA ILE A 175 -12.44 -12.87 -11.41
C ILE A 175 -12.42 -14.19 -12.16
N PHE A 176 -13.18 -15.18 -11.69
CA PHE A 176 -13.13 -16.53 -12.25
C PHE A 176 -14.47 -17.26 -12.15
N LEU A 177 -14.66 -18.27 -13.01
CA LEU A 177 -15.80 -19.19 -12.94
C LEU A 177 -15.45 -20.44 -12.13
N VAL A 178 -16.41 -20.89 -11.31
CA VAL A 178 -16.43 -22.24 -10.72
C VAL A 178 -17.77 -22.86 -11.07
N GLY A 179 -17.76 -23.83 -11.99
CA GLY A 179 -18.98 -24.30 -12.66
C GLY A 179 -19.67 -23.14 -13.38
N ASN A 180 -20.94 -22.89 -13.03
CA ASN A 180 -21.74 -21.79 -13.64
C ASN A 180 -21.68 -20.48 -12.84
N TYR A 181 -20.92 -20.44 -11.75
CA TYR A 181 -20.91 -19.34 -10.79
C TYR A 181 -19.69 -18.46 -10.93
N LEU A 182 -19.93 -17.16 -11.00
CA LEU A 182 -18.91 -16.15 -11.06
C LEU A 182 -18.44 -15.82 -9.64
N HIS A 183 -17.13 -15.74 -9.47
CA HIS A 183 -16.50 -15.38 -8.21
C HIS A 183 -15.55 -14.22 -8.41
N ILE A 184 -15.44 -13.39 -7.38
CA ILE A 184 -14.46 -12.32 -7.28
C ILE A 184 -13.69 -12.54 -5.99
N LYS A 185 -12.36 -12.61 -6.10
CA LYS A 185 -11.44 -12.52 -4.97
C LYS A 185 -10.66 -11.20 -5.08
N GLY A 186 -10.75 -10.35 -4.07
CA GLY A 186 -9.91 -9.17 -3.92
C GLY A 186 -9.00 -9.32 -2.71
N ASP A 187 -7.70 -9.14 -2.89
CA ASP A 187 -6.69 -9.06 -1.82
C ASP A 187 -5.96 -7.73 -2.00
N PHE A 188 -6.33 -6.71 -1.24
CA PHE A 188 -5.84 -5.34 -1.34
C PHE A 188 -5.25 -4.87 -0.02
N ASN A 189 -4.29 -3.96 -0.12
CA ASN A 189 -3.76 -3.17 0.97
C ASN A 189 -4.11 -1.72 0.71
N LEU A 190 -4.79 -1.10 1.66
CA LEU A 190 -4.95 0.35 1.73
C LEU A 190 -3.95 0.91 2.74
N ARG A 191 -3.13 1.87 2.33
CA ARG A 191 -2.08 2.46 3.13
C ARG A 191 -2.43 3.90 3.54
N GLU A 192 -2.25 4.21 4.82
CA GLU A 192 -2.57 5.53 5.41
C GLU A 192 -1.40 5.99 6.29
N GLU A 193 -0.97 7.24 6.14
CA GLU A 193 0.02 7.85 7.04
C GLU A 193 -0.63 8.06 8.42
N VAL A 194 -0.04 7.47 9.46
CA VAL A 194 -0.46 7.65 10.85
C VAL A 194 0.70 8.17 11.69
N PHE A 195 0.42 9.04 12.67
CA PHE A 195 1.39 9.57 13.63
C PHE A 195 1.63 8.58 14.78
N ILE A 196 1.91 7.32 14.44
CA ILE A 196 2.18 6.27 15.41
C ILE A 196 3.23 5.33 14.81
N ALA A 197 4.50 5.75 14.84
CA ALA A 197 5.59 4.87 14.46
C ALA A 197 5.74 3.71 15.46
N PRO A 198 5.83 2.45 14.99
CA PRO A 198 6.42 1.39 15.79
C PRO A 198 7.88 1.75 16.11
N PRO A 199 8.39 1.36 17.28
CA PRO A 199 9.79 1.53 17.61
C PRO A 199 10.70 0.78 16.63
N ASN A 200 11.80 1.42 16.24
CA ASN A 200 12.77 0.93 15.25
C ASN A 200 14.13 0.66 15.90
N GLY A 201 14.82 -0.38 15.45
CA GLY A 201 16.10 -0.81 16.02
C GLY A 201 15.95 -1.61 17.33
N ASP A 202 17.07 -2.06 17.88
CA ASP A 202 17.12 -2.71 19.19
C ASP A 202 16.79 -1.73 20.33
N LEU A 203 16.60 -2.25 21.54
CA LEU A 203 16.23 -1.41 22.70
C LEU A 203 17.29 -0.33 22.99
N ALA A 204 18.56 -0.60 22.74
CA ALA A 204 19.65 0.36 22.96
C ALA A 204 19.60 1.51 21.94
N ALA A 205 19.35 1.22 20.67
CA ALA A 205 19.16 2.21 19.60
C ALA A 205 17.89 3.05 19.84
N GLN A 206 16.80 2.40 20.28
CA GLN A 206 15.57 3.09 20.67
C GLN A 206 15.85 4.10 21.80
N ALA A 207 16.52 3.67 22.87
CA ALA A 207 16.85 4.53 24.01
C ALA A 207 17.73 5.72 23.60
N SER A 208 18.74 5.48 22.76
CA SER A 208 19.64 6.52 22.25
C SER A 208 18.90 7.56 21.39
N THR A 209 17.94 7.10 20.59
CA THR A 209 17.12 7.97 19.73
C THR A 209 16.19 8.86 20.56
N LEU A 210 15.58 8.32 21.63
CA LEU A 210 14.71 9.07 22.54
C LEU A 210 15.47 10.13 23.34
N LEU A 211 16.68 9.84 23.80
CA LEU A 211 17.53 10.80 24.52
C LEU A 211 17.98 11.96 23.63
N THR A 212 18.17 11.72 22.33
CA THR A 212 18.68 12.73 21.38
C THR A 212 17.56 13.59 20.78
N SER A 213 16.31 13.15 20.81
CA SER A 213 15.16 13.76 20.12
C SER A 213 14.48 14.90 20.89
N THR A 214 15.26 15.79 21.51
CA THR A 214 14.73 16.86 22.39
C THR A 214 14.08 18.05 21.65
N GLN A 215 14.13 18.13 20.31
CA GLN A 215 13.48 19.18 19.52
C GLN A 215 12.94 18.65 18.18
N ASP A 216 11.63 18.87 17.95
CA ASP A 216 10.88 18.79 16.68
C ASP A 216 11.11 17.58 15.74
N LYS A 217 10.52 16.43 16.11
CA LYS A 217 10.48 15.22 15.27
C LYS A 217 9.07 14.70 14.97
N THR A 218 8.13 15.59 14.67
CA THR A 218 6.78 15.23 14.19
C THR A 218 6.79 14.40 12.89
N GLU A 219 7.93 14.36 12.18
CA GLU A 219 8.11 13.53 10.98
C GLU A 219 8.58 12.10 11.28
N GLU A 220 9.44 11.87 12.29
CA GLU A 220 9.97 10.53 12.58
C GLU A 220 8.95 9.60 13.25
N GLU A 221 7.87 10.16 13.78
CA GLU A 221 6.75 9.41 14.36
C GLU A 221 5.71 8.97 13.31
N ARG A 222 5.97 9.19 12.02
CA ARG A 222 5.05 8.77 10.95
C ARG A 222 5.30 7.34 10.52
N PHE A 223 4.23 6.59 10.40
CA PHE A 223 4.23 5.23 9.87
C PHE A 223 3.13 5.08 8.84
N LEU A 224 3.44 4.39 7.76
CA LEU A 224 2.47 4.09 6.71
C LEU A 224 1.78 2.78 7.06
N ARG A 225 0.64 2.89 7.74
CA ARG A 225 -0.15 1.75 8.18
C ARG A 225 -0.87 1.10 7.01
N SER A 226 -0.74 -0.21 6.88
CA SER A 226 -1.50 -1.00 5.91
C SER A 226 -2.77 -1.60 6.53
N TYR A 227 -3.90 -1.44 5.86
CA TYR A 227 -5.17 -2.08 6.14
C TYR A 227 -5.46 -3.11 5.06
N ARG A 228 -5.43 -4.39 5.44
CA ARG A 228 -5.64 -5.50 4.50
C ARG A 228 -7.13 -5.76 4.30
N PHE A 229 -7.54 -5.77 3.05
CA PHE A 229 -8.82 -6.25 2.56
C PHE A 229 -8.59 -7.62 1.90
N ASP A 230 -9.19 -8.68 2.42
CA ASP A 230 -9.22 -10.00 1.76
C ASP A 230 -10.66 -10.49 1.74
N GLN A 231 -11.28 -10.44 0.57
CA GLN A 231 -12.68 -10.81 0.38
C GLN A 231 -12.85 -11.72 -0.83
N LEU A 232 -13.61 -12.79 -0.63
CA LEU A 232 -14.04 -13.71 -1.68
C LEU A 232 -15.56 -13.79 -1.67
N ARG A 233 -16.19 -13.53 -2.82
CA ARG A 233 -17.64 -13.62 -2.96
C ARG A 233 -18.04 -14.24 -4.29
N ARG A 234 -19.11 -15.03 -4.25
CA ARG A 234 -19.88 -15.43 -5.44
C ARG A 234 -20.78 -14.28 -5.84
N VAL A 235 -20.73 -13.90 -7.10
CA VAL A 235 -21.48 -12.77 -7.66
C VAL A 235 -22.40 -13.23 -8.80
N ILE A 236 -23.41 -12.42 -9.07
CA ILE A 236 -24.39 -12.63 -10.15
C ILE A 236 -24.15 -11.57 -11.22
N SER A 237 -24.23 -11.98 -12.48
CA SER A 237 -24.06 -11.06 -13.62
C SER A 237 -25.18 -10.02 -13.61
N HIS A 238 -24.86 -8.79 -14.00
CA HIS A 238 -25.74 -7.61 -14.02
C HIS A 238 -26.17 -7.07 -12.65
N GLU A 239 -25.86 -7.76 -11.56
CA GLU A 239 -26.05 -7.23 -10.21
C GLU A 239 -24.82 -6.44 -9.76
N THR A 240 -25.06 -5.40 -8.97
CA THR A 240 -24.02 -4.61 -8.30
C THR A 240 -23.68 -5.27 -6.97
N HIS A 241 -22.40 -5.58 -6.77
CA HIS A 241 -21.88 -6.18 -5.55
C HIS A 241 -21.00 -5.18 -4.81
N TYR A 242 -21.23 -5.03 -3.51
CA TYR A 242 -20.37 -4.24 -2.62
C TYR A 242 -19.52 -5.18 -1.76
N PHE A 243 -18.27 -4.82 -1.58
CA PHE A 243 -17.35 -5.46 -0.66
C PHE A 243 -16.94 -4.41 0.35
N ASP A 244 -17.25 -4.68 1.62
CA ASP A 244 -17.05 -3.71 2.69
C ASP A 244 -15.89 -4.12 3.58
N HIS A 245 -15.17 -3.12 4.06
CA HIS A 245 -14.10 -3.23 5.03
C HIS A 245 -13.99 -1.89 5.77
N PRO A 246 -13.63 -1.86 7.07
CA PRO A 246 -13.67 -0.64 7.89
C PRO A 246 -12.96 0.60 7.33
N LYS A 247 -12.01 0.41 6.41
CA LYS A 247 -11.23 1.47 5.77
C LYS A 247 -11.32 1.49 4.23
N LEU A 248 -11.87 0.45 3.60
CA LEU A 248 -11.87 0.31 2.13
C LEU A 248 -13.19 -0.32 1.67
N GLY A 249 -13.82 0.28 0.67
CA GLY A 249 -14.96 -0.32 -0.04
C GLY A 249 -14.61 -0.61 -1.50
N MET A 250 -15.17 -1.69 -2.05
CA MET A 250 -15.14 -1.96 -3.48
C MET A 250 -16.55 -2.23 -4.00
N ILE A 251 -16.96 -1.50 -5.03
CA ILE A 251 -18.23 -1.70 -5.73
C ILE A 251 -17.91 -2.23 -7.12
N VAL A 252 -18.57 -3.32 -7.52
CA VAL A 252 -18.31 -3.97 -8.79
C VAL A 252 -19.60 -4.48 -9.42
N GLN A 253 -19.73 -4.27 -10.72
CA GLN A 253 -20.78 -4.88 -11.54
C GLN A 253 -20.13 -5.63 -12.69
N ILE A 254 -20.41 -6.92 -12.83
CA ILE A 254 -19.91 -7.72 -13.94
C ILE A 254 -21.08 -8.01 -14.89
N ARG A 255 -20.88 -7.70 -16.17
CA ARG A 255 -21.89 -7.92 -17.21
C ARG A 255 -21.35 -8.90 -18.23
N ARG A 256 -22.12 -9.96 -18.46
CA ARG A 256 -21.95 -10.89 -19.56
C ARG A 256 -22.28 -10.21 -20.88
N THR A 257 -21.49 -10.46 -21.91
CA THR A 257 -21.78 -10.05 -23.28
C THR A 257 -22.41 -11.21 -24.05
N ASP A 258 -22.93 -10.95 -25.25
CA ASP A 258 -23.56 -11.98 -26.10
C ASP A 258 -22.63 -13.18 -26.39
N LEU A 259 -21.31 -12.94 -26.40
CA LEU A 259 -20.28 -13.97 -26.59
C LEU A 259 -20.13 -14.93 -25.40
N SER A 260 -20.72 -14.61 -24.26
CA SER A 260 -20.71 -15.47 -23.06
C SER A 260 -21.92 -16.39 -22.96
N ALA A 261 -22.84 -16.34 -23.93
CA ALA A 261 -23.91 -17.31 -24.05
C ALA A 261 -23.31 -18.71 -24.34
N ARG A 262 -23.91 -19.76 -23.77
CA ARG A 262 -23.59 -21.14 -24.14
C ARG A 262 -23.82 -21.28 -25.64
N ARG A 263 -22.78 -21.61 -26.41
CA ARG A 263 -22.96 -22.15 -27.75
C ARG A 263 -23.57 -23.54 -27.56
N TYR A 264 -24.84 -23.69 -27.89
CA TYR A 264 -25.52 -24.99 -27.97
C TYR A 264 -25.16 -25.66 -29.29
#